data_AF-A0A971SGW3-F1
#
_entry.id   AF-A0A971SGW3-F1
#
_cell.length_a   1.000
_cell.length_b   1.000
_cell.length_c   1.000
_cell.angle_alpha   90.00
_cell.angle_beta   90.00
_cell.angle_gamma   90.00
#
_symmetry.space_group_name_H-M   'P 1'
#
loop_
_entity.id
_entity.type
_entity.pdbx_description
1 polymer ?
#
loop_
_entity_poly.entity_id
_entity_poly.type
_entity_poly.pdbx_seq_one_letter_code
_entity_poly.pdbx_strand_id
1 'polypeptide(L)'
;SGRFVNRPNYQDRYWKDSYFHSIEKIKQVCAEHDINIVEASYRWLAFHSMLNMKRGDGIIVGASNLKHLQQNMAAMAAGPLPEAVVSAFEQAWTECRSDAPEYFRFYTPKQ
;
A
#
# COMPACT_ATOMS: atom_id res chain seq x y z
N SER A 1 10.30 7.98 -17.94
CA SER A 1 10.61 6.97 -16.90
C SER A 1 9.96 7.40 -15.58
N GLY A 2 9.51 6.45 -14.75
CA GLY A 2 8.88 6.75 -13.45
C GLY A 2 9.88 7.26 -12.40
N ARG A 3 9.40 8.00 -11.40
CA ARG A 3 10.20 8.69 -10.37
C ARG A 3 11.22 7.79 -9.63
N PHE A 4 10.95 6.49 -9.53
CA PHE A 4 11.75 5.53 -8.76
C PHE A 4 12.50 4.50 -9.60
N VAL A 5 12.42 4.59 -10.93
CA VAL A 5 12.97 3.55 -11.84
C VAL A 5 14.49 3.38 -11.69
N ASN A 6 15.23 4.44 -11.41
CA ASN A 6 16.70 4.41 -11.28
C ASN A 6 17.15 4.58 -9.82
N ARG A 7 16.37 4.06 -8.86
CA ARG A 7 16.67 4.17 -7.42
C ARG A 7 16.86 2.75 -6.84
N PRO A 8 18.11 2.26 -6.71
CA PRO A 8 18.38 0.89 -6.26
C PRO A 8 17.70 0.55 -4.94
N ASN A 9 17.73 1.47 -3.98
CA ASN A 9 17.08 1.30 -2.68
C ASN A 9 15.54 1.12 -2.74
N TYR A 10 14.88 1.63 -3.79
CA TYR A 10 13.45 1.39 -4.01
C TYR A 10 13.20 0.08 -4.75
N GLN A 11 14.06 -0.25 -5.72
CA GLN A 11 13.97 -1.52 -6.43
C GLN A 11 14.19 -2.70 -5.49
N ASP A 12 15.26 -2.69 -4.70
CA ASP A 12 15.58 -3.76 -3.75
C ASP A 12 14.44 -4.02 -2.75
N ARG A 13 13.70 -2.96 -2.41
CA ARG A 13 12.59 -2.99 -1.47
C ARG A 13 11.27 -3.46 -2.07
N TYR A 14 10.97 -3.11 -3.31
CA TYR A 14 9.61 -3.28 -3.88
C TYR A 14 9.54 -4.11 -5.17
N TRP A 15 10.65 -4.34 -5.88
CA TRP A 15 10.69 -5.18 -7.09
C TRP A 15 10.88 -6.66 -6.69
N LYS A 16 9.80 -7.27 -6.21
CA LYS A 16 9.75 -8.69 -5.83
C LYS A 16 8.66 -9.38 -6.62
N ASP A 17 8.92 -10.60 -7.11
CA ASP A 17 7.94 -11.36 -7.88
C ASP A 17 6.66 -11.64 -7.08
N SER A 18 6.81 -11.91 -5.77
CA SER A 18 5.69 -12.02 -4.83
C SER A 18 4.81 -10.78 -4.85
N TYR A 19 5.40 -9.58 -4.81
CA TYR A 19 4.65 -8.32 -4.78
C TYR A 19 3.90 -8.10 -6.09
N PHE A 20 4.55 -8.34 -7.23
CA PHE A 20 3.90 -8.19 -8.54
C PHE A 20 2.72 -9.15 -8.70
N HIS A 21 2.89 -10.41 -8.30
CA HIS A 21 1.84 -11.42 -8.34
C HIS A 21 0.66 -11.06 -7.44
N SER A 22 0.94 -10.70 -6.18
CA SER A 22 -0.10 -10.36 -5.23
C SER A 22 -0.84 -9.06 -5.59
N ILE A 23 -0.14 -8.06 -6.15
CA ILE A 23 -0.78 -6.83 -6.66
C ILE A 23 -1.78 -7.18 -7.78
N GLU A 24 -1.44 -8.10 -8.67
CA GLU A 24 -2.34 -8.47 -9.77
C GLU A 24 -3.61 -9.15 -9.27
N LYS A 25 -3.49 -10.02 -8.26
CA LYS A 25 -4.66 -10.62 -7.58
C LYS A 25 -5.55 -9.57 -6.93
N ILE A 26 -4.96 -8.63 -6.19
CA ILE A 26 -5.73 -7.54 -5.57
C ILE A 26 -6.47 -6.73 -6.64
N LYS A 27 -5.81 -6.41 -7.76
CA LYS A 27 -6.45 -5.66 -8.86
C LYS A 27 -7.65 -6.40 -9.45
N GLN A 28 -7.54 -7.70 -9.65
CA GLN A 28 -8.65 -8.51 -10.19
C GLN A 28 -9.87 -8.43 -9.28
N VAL A 29 -9.69 -8.67 -7.98
CA VAL A 29 -10.79 -8.58 -7.00
C VAL A 29 -11.34 -7.15 -6.89
N CYS A 30 -10.48 -6.13 -6.92
CA CYS A 30 -10.91 -4.74 -6.90
C CYS A 30 -11.78 -4.38 -8.13
N ALA A 31 -11.45 -4.92 -9.30
CA ALA A 31 -12.19 -4.67 -10.54
C ALA A 31 -13.62 -5.22 -10.50
N GLU A 32 -13.86 -6.35 -9.82
CA GLU A 32 -15.21 -6.91 -9.61
C GLU A 32 -16.12 -6.00 -8.77
N HIS A 33 -15.53 -5.04 -8.05
CA HIS A 33 -16.23 -4.08 -7.19
C HIS A 33 -16.14 -2.63 -7.69
N ASP A 34 -15.63 -2.40 -8.91
CA ASP A 34 -15.39 -1.07 -9.48
C ASP A 34 -14.49 -0.17 -8.61
N ILE A 35 -13.56 -0.78 -7.85
CA ILE A 35 -12.64 -0.06 -6.96
C ILE A 35 -11.25 0.00 -7.63
N ASN A 36 -10.63 1.19 -7.61
CA ASN A 36 -9.23 1.32 -8.02
C ASN A 36 -8.30 0.77 -6.92
N ILE A 37 -7.25 0.00 -7.25
CA ILE A 37 -6.29 -0.51 -6.26
C ILE A 37 -5.65 0.58 -5.38
N VAL A 38 -5.44 1.79 -5.90
CA VAL A 38 -4.92 2.93 -5.12
C VAL A 38 -5.94 3.35 -4.07
N GLU A 39 -7.21 3.47 -4.45
CA GLU A 39 -8.31 3.73 -3.53
C GLU A 39 -8.43 2.62 -2.49
N ALA A 40 -8.37 1.35 -2.93
CA ALA A 40 -8.42 0.19 -2.05
C ALA A 40 -7.29 0.23 -1.01
N SER A 41 -6.07 0.56 -1.42
CA SER A 41 -4.91 0.65 -0.51
C SER A 41 -5.13 1.73 0.57
N TYR A 42 -5.67 2.90 0.21
CA TYR A 42 -5.97 3.95 1.19
C TYR A 42 -7.13 3.57 2.13
N ARG A 43 -8.18 2.96 1.60
CA ARG A 43 -9.31 2.48 2.41
C ARG A 43 -8.88 1.34 3.35
N TRP A 44 -8.01 0.45 2.90
CA TRP A 44 -7.43 -0.61 3.75
C TRP A 44 -6.64 0.00 4.91
N LEU A 45 -5.77 0.98 4.65
CA LEU A 45 -5.05 1.68 5.71
C LEU A 45 -5.99 2.37 6.71
N ALA A 46 -7.05 3.02 6.21
CA ALA A 46 -7.95 3.81 7.06
C ALA A 46 -8.91 2.95 7.91
N PHE A 47 -9.36 1.80 7.41
CA PHE A 47 -10.45 1.03 8.03
C PHE A 47 -10.07 -0.38 8.48
N HIS A 48 -9.02 -0.97 7.92
CA HIS A 48 -8.68 -2.39 8.08
C HIS A 48 -7.27 -2.63 8.64
N SER A 49 -6.49 -1.57 8.83
CA SER A 49 -5.19 -1.64 9.50
C SER A 49 -5.31 -1.60 11.02
N MET A 50 -4.17 -1.72 11.71
CA MET A 50 -4.09 -1.57 13.16
C MET A 50 -4.07 -0.09 13.63
N LEU A 51 -4.18 0.89 12.73
CA LEU A 51 -4.17 2.32 13.09
C LEU A 51 -5.39 2.67 13.94
N ASN A 52 -5.20 3.55 14.92
CA ASN A 52 -6.24 3.97 15.84
C ASN A 52 -6.19 5.47 16.11
N MET A 53 -7.23 6.19 15.67
CA MET A 53 -7.34 7.63 15.87
C MET A 53 -7.32 8.05 17.35
N LYS A 54 -7.80 7.21 18.28
CA LYS A 54 -7.76 7.50 19.73
C LYS A 54 -6.33 7.55 20.28
N ARG A 55 -5.36 6.91 19.60
CA ARG A 55 -3.93 7.00 19.93
C ARG A 55 -3.22 8.18 19.25
N GLY A 56 -3.91 8.90 18.38
CA GLY A 56 -3.31 9.94 17.53
C GLY A 56 -2.60 9.39 16.29
N ASP A 57 -2.87 8.13 15.90
CA ASP A 57 -2.29 7.55 14.69
C ASP A 57 -2.81 8.28 13.43
N GLY A 58 -1.97 8.37 12.40
CA GLY A 58 -2.31 9.06 11.15
C GLY A 58 -1.60 8.48 9.92
N ILE A 59 -2.12 8.81 8.74
CA ILE A 59 -1.59 8.37 7.44
C ILE A 59 -0.86 9.55 6.79
N ILE A 60 0.42 9.35 6.44
CA ILE A 60 1.19 10.33 5.66
C ILE A 60 0.88 10.11 4.18
N VAL A 61 0.20 11.08 3.56
CA VAL A 61 -0.18 11.00 2.14
C VAL A 61 0.91 11.60 1.26
N GLY A 62 1.50 10.76 0.40
CA GLY A 62 2.42 11.20 -0.64
C GLY A 62 1.68 11.46 -1.97
N ALA A 63 1.90 12.61 -2.59
CA ALA A 63 1.38 12.94 -3.92
C ALA A 63 2.43 13.68 -4.76
N SER A 64 2.36 13.53 -6.08
CA SER A 64 3.23 14.24 -7.04
C SER A 64 2.54 15.43 -7.72
N ASN A 65 1.22 15.58 -7.55
CA ASN A 65 0.42 16.71 -8.01
C ASN A 65 -0.87 16.82 -7.16
N LEU A 66 -1.57 17.94 -7.33
CA LEU A 66 -2.80 18.23 -6.56
C LEU A 66 -3.94 17.25 -6.85
N LYS A 67 -4.10 16.83 -8.12
CA LYS A 67 -5.15 15.88 -8.51
C LYS A 67 -5.00 14.54 -7.80
N HIS A 68 -3.78 14.00 -7.73
CA HIS A 68 -3.48 12.78 -7.00
C HIS A 68 -3.78 12.93 -5.51
N LEU A 69 -3.43 14.07 -4.90
CA LEU A 69 -3.75 14.33 -3.50
C LEU A 69 -5.26 14.32 -3.26
N GLN A 70 -6.02 15.03 -4.08
CA GLN A 70 -7.49 15.10 -3.97
C GLN A 70 -8.14 13.71 -4.12
N GLN A 71 -7.67 12.92 -5.09
CA GLN A 71 -8.14 11.54 -5.29
C GLN A 71 -7.84 10.64 -4.09
N ASN A 72 -6.62 10.70 -3.54
CA ASN A 72 -6.22 9.91 -2.38
C ASN A 72 -7.03 10.29 -1.12
N MET A 73 -7.31 11.58 -0.93
CA MET A 73 -8.16 12.05 0.17
C MET A 73 -9.61 11.60 0.02
N ALA A 74 -10.16 11.68 -1.20
CA ALA A 74 -11.52 11.23 -1.49
C ALA A 74 -11.69 9.71 -1.26
N ALA A 75 -10.67 8.91 -1.60
CA ALA A 75 -10.67 7.47 -1.35
C ALA A 75 -10.92 7.12 0.12
N MET A 76 -10.30 7.84 1.06
CA MET A 76 -10.48 7.59 2.49
C MET A 76 -11.89 7.96 2.99
N ALA A 77 -12.62 8.83 2.28
CA ALA A 77 -14.00 9.17 2.61
C ALA A 77 -15.03 8.13 2.13
N ALA A 78 -14.63 7.18 1.27
CA ALA A 78 -15.51 6.16 0.69
C ALA A 78 -15.83 4.98 1.64
N GLY A 79 -15.35 5.02 2.88
CA GLY A 79 -15.67 4.04 3.92
C GLY A 79 -14.94 2.70 3.78
N PRO A 80 -15.34 1.70 4.59
CA PRO A 80 -14.72 0.37 4.60
C PRO A 80 -14.82 -0.35 3.25
N LEU A 81 -13.84 -1.19 2.95
CA LEU A 81 -13.84 -2.06 1.77
C LEU A 81 -14.81 -3.25 1.89
N PRO A 82 -15.31 -3.80 0.76
CA PRO A 82 -15.97 -5.10 0.73
C PRO A 82 -15.04 -6.21 1.25
N GLU A 83 -15.61 -7.21 1.92
CA GLU A 83 -14.86 -8.32 2.54
C GLU A 83 -13.95 -9.06 1.56
N ALA A 84 -14.39 -9.27 0.31
CA ALA A 84 -13.58 -9.92 -0.71
C ALA A 84 -12.27 -9.18 -0.99
N VAL A 85 -12.32 -7.84 -1.05
CA VAL A 85 -11.13 -7.01 -1.25
C VAL A 85 -10.22 -7.07 -0.03
N VAL A 86 -10.78 -7.06 1.19
CA VAL A 86 -10.00 -7.20 2.43
C VAL A 86 -9.26 -8.55 2.46
N SER A 87 -9.97 -9.63 2.16
CA SER A 87 -9.40 -10.98 2.08
C SER A 87 -8.28 -11.07 1.04
N ALA A 88 -8.41 -10.38 -0.10
CA ALA A 88 -7.35 -10.32 -1.10
C ALA A 88 -6.07 -9.65 -0.56
N PHE A 89 -6.19 -8.60 0.25
CA PHE A 89 -5.04 -7.99 0.94
C PHE A 89 -4.39 -8.93 1.97
N GLU A 90 -5.18 -9.67 2.75
CA GLU A 90 -4.64 -10.63 3.74
C GLU A 90 -3.90 -11.80 3.08
N GLN A 91 -4.42 -12.30 1.96
CA GLN A 91 -3.75 -13.32 1.15
C GLN A 91 -2.46 -12.77 0.53
N ALA A 92 -2.50 -11.57 -0.04
CA ALA A 92 -1.32 -10.89 -0.55
C ALA A 92 -0.24 -10.71 0.52
N TRP A 93 -0.61 -10.32 1.74
CA TRP A 93 0.33 -10.22 2.86
C TRP A 93 0.98 -11.58 3.19
N THR A 94 0.17 -12.66 3.21
CA THR A 94 0.68 -14.01 3.46
C THR A 94 1.73 -14.44 2.44
N GLU A 95 1.57 -14.04 1.17
CA GLU A 95 2.53 -14.31 0.08
C GLU A 95 3.77 -13.42 0.16
N CYS A 96 3.60 -12.15 0.56
CA CYS A 96 4.64 -11.13 0.49
C CYS A 96 5.49 -11.00 1.76
N ARG A 97 5.02 -11.50 2.91
CA ARG A 97 5.65 -11.24 4.22
C ARG A 97 7.09 -11.71 4.35
N SER A 98 7.52 -12.73 3.61
CA SER A 98 8.92 -13.19 3.60
C SER A 98 9.86 -12.25 2.87
N ASP A 99 9.35 -11.50 1.89
CA ASP A 99 10.10 -10.50 1.13
C ASP A 99 9.99 -9.09 1.72
N ALA A 100 9.11 -8.89 2.70
CA ALA A 100 8.95 -7.64 3.43
C ALA A 100 10.26 -7.25 4.13
N PRO A 101 10.85 -6.08 3.81
CA PRO A 101 12.05 -5.64 4.51
C PRO A 101 11.69 -5.21 5.94
N GLU A 102 12.69 -5.26 6.81
CA GLU A 102 12.60 -4.63 8.12
C GLU A 102 12.22 -3.16 8.02
N TYR A 103 11.35 -2.71 8.93
CA TYR A 103 10.94 -1.30 8.98
C TYR A 103 12.04 -0.39 9.52
N PHE A 104 13.02 -0.96 10.22
CA PHE A 104 14.17 -0.27 10.80
C PHE A 104 15.46 -0.62 10.05
N ARG A 105 16.51 0.18 10.29
CA ARG A 105 17.88 -0.11 9.86
C ARG A 105 18.80 0.10 11.04
N PHE A 106 19.83 -0.73 11.15
CA PHE A 106 20.89 -0.49 12.12
C PHE A 106 21.73 0.71 11.68
N TYR A 107 22.22 1.48 12.66
CA TYR A 107 23.21 2.52 12.40
C TYR A 107 24.52 1.87 11.97
N THR A 108 24.99 2.21 10.78
CA THR A 108 26.34 1.85 10.31
C THR A 108 27.22 3.10 10.39
N PRO A 109 28.22 3.14 11.30
CA PRO A 109 29.18 4.23 11.34
C PRO A 109 29.87 4.38 9.99
N LYS A 110 30.08 5.62 9.54
CA LYS A 110 30.97 5.86 8.39
C LYS A 110 32.40 5.55 8.84
N GLN A 111 33.08 4.69 8.08
CA GLN A 111 34.54 4.52 8.19
C GLN A 111 35.25 5.79 7.72
#